data_AF-A0A1B6AK75-F1
#
_entry.id   AF-A0A1B6AK75-F1
#
_cell.length_a   1.000
_cell.length_b   1.000
_cell.length_c   1.000
_cell.angle_alpha   90.00
_cell.angle_beta   90.00
_cell.angle_gamma   90.00
#
_symmetry.space_group_name_H-M   'P 1'
#
loop_
_entity.id
_entity.type
_entity.pdbx_description
1 polymer ?
#
loop_
_entity_poly.entity_id
_entity_poly.type
_entity_poly.pdbx_seq_one_letter_code
_entity_poly.pdbx_strand_id
1 'polypeptide(L)' 'MIEADLHELYGVDLGDRALLRVRSWRWLRVRILALLSAESRLARVLTPPPTAPAPPGGTTPRR' A
#
# COMPACT_ATOMS: atom_id res chain seq x y z
N MET A 1 4.91 0.86 -0.32
CA MET A 1 3.68 1.57 -0.73
C MET A 1 2.62 1.52 0.35
N ILE A 2 2.13 0.33 0.75
CA ILE A 2 1.13 0.21 1.82
C ILE A 2 1.58 0.88 3.12
N GLU A 3 2.78 0.57 3.61
CA GLU A 3 3.33 1.17 4.84
C GLU A 3 3.45 2.70 4.74
N ALA A 4 4.01 3.20 3.64
CA ALA A 4 4.15 4.64 3.42
C ALA A 4 2.80 5.36 3.36
N ASP A 5 1.81 4.81 2.65
CA ASP A 5 0.50 5.44 2.54
C ASP A 5 -0.30 5.31 3.87
N LEU A 6 -0.12 4.23 4.65
CA LEU A 6 -0.67 4.13 6.00
C LEU A 6 -0.05 5.14 6.97
N HIS A 7 1.25 5.38 6.84
CA HIS A 7 1.97 6.36 7.64
C HIS A 7 1.48 7.77 7.29
N GLU A 8 1.40 8.11 6.01
CA GLU A 8 1.01 9.45 5.54
C GLU A 8 -0.47 9.77 5.79
N LEU A 9 -1.38 8.84 5.45
CA LEU A 9 -2.82 9.10 5.50
C LEU A 9 -3.41 8.86 6.89
N TYR A 10 -2.79 8.02 7.71
CA TYR A 10 -3.36 7.61 9.00
C TYR A 10 -2.39 7.72 10.18
N GLY A 11 -1.14 8.15 9.98
CA GLY A 11 -0.13 8.19 11.04
C GLY A 11 0.23 6.79 11.59
N VAL A 12 0.03 5.74 10.78
CA VAL A 12 0.28 4.36 11.19
C VAL A 12 1.64 3.91 10.68
N ASP A 13 2.60 3.79 11.60
CA ASP A 13 3.90 3.19 11.32
C ASP A 13 3.85 1.67 11.54
N LEU A 14 3.97 0.89 10.47
CA LEU A 14 4.00 -0.58 10.57
C LEU A 14 5.34 -1.13 11.06
N GLY A 15 6.40 -0.31 11.07
CA GLY A 15 7.69 -0.64 11.67
C GLY A 15 7.63 -0.67 13.20
N ASP A 16 6.66 0.02 13.81
CA ASP A 16 6.43 -0.02 15.25
C ASP A 16 5.79 -1.36 15.68
N ARG A 17 6.63 -2.27 16.16
CA ARG A 17 6.20 -3.58 16.70
C ARG A 17 5.35 -3.46 17.94
N ALA A 18 5.48 -2.39 18.73
CA ALA A 18 4.64 -2.19 19.91
C ALA A 18 3.21 -1.87 19.49
N LEU A 19 3.04 -1.01 18.48
CA LEU A 19 1.73 -0.68 17.91
C LEU A 19 0.97 -1.93 17.45
N LEU A 20 1.62 -2.80 16.66
CA LEU A 20 0.99 -4.01 16.12
C LEU A 20 0.67 -5.07 17.18
N ARG A 21 1.35 -5.05 18.33
CA ARG A 21 1.06 -5.94 19.46
C ARG A 21 -0.16 -5.49 20.27
N VAL A 22 -0.39 -4.19 20.41
CA VAL A 22 -1.48 -3.65 21.23
C VAL A 22 -2.78 -3.45 20.46
N ARG A 23 -2.73 -3.43 19.12
CA ARG A 23 -3.91 -3.30 18.26
C ARG A 23 -4.36 -4.66 17.75
N SER A 24 -5.67 -4.84 17.65
CA SER A 24 -6.23 -6.07 17.08
C SER A 24 -6.01 -6.14 15.57
N TRP A 25 -6.00 -7.36 15.03
CA TRP A 25 -6.00 -7.57 13.58
C TRP A 25 -7.16 -6.87 12.87
N ARG A 26 -8.35 -6.85 13.51
CA ARG A 26 -9.52 -6.15 12.98
C ARG A 26 -9.25 -4.65 12.78
N TRP A 27 -8.54 -4.01 13.70
CA TRP A 27 -8.16 -2.61 13.58
C TRP A 27 -7.31 -2.37 12.33
N LEU A 28 -6.28 -3.19 12.12
CA LEU A 28 -5.40 -3.09 10.95
C LEU A 28 -6.16 -3.37 9.65
N ARG A 29 -6.99 -4.43 9.63
CA ARG A 29 -7.82 -4.78 8.46
C ARG A 29 -8.71 -3.62 8.01
N VAL A 30 -9.38 -2.94 8.94
CA VAL A 30 -10.25 -1.78 8.60
C VAL A 30 -9.44 -0.66 7.95
N ARG A 31 -8.20 -0.41 8.40
CA ARG A 31 -7.36 0.64 7.80
C ARG A 31 -6.79 0.25 6.45
N ILE A 32 -6.48 -1.03 6.23
CA ILE A 32 -6.11 -1.51 4.89
C ILE A 32 -7.30 -1.36 3.94
N LEU A 33 -8.52 -1.72 4.36
CA LEU A 33 -9.71 -1.56 3.51
C LEU A 33 -9.99 -0.09 3.20
N ALA A 34 -9.88 0.80 4.20
CA ALA A 34 -10.02 2.24 4.00
C ALA A 34 -8.95 2.79 3.04
N LEU A 35 -7.71 2.30 3.14
CA LEU A 35 -6.62 2.68 2.25
C LEU A 35 -6.90 2.32 0.79
N LEU A 36 -7.49 1.15 0.53
CA LEU A 36 -7.88 0.71 -0.81
C LEU A 36 -8.98 1.58 -1.43
N SER A 37 -9.76 2.27 -0.60
CA SER A 37 -10.79 3.22 -1.06
C SER A 37 -10.30 4.67 -1.09
N ALA A 38 -9.07 4.94 -0.66
CA ALA A 38 -8.50 6.27 -0.62
C ALA A 38 -7.65 6.55 -1.86
N GLU A 39 -7.70 7.79 -2.34
CA GLU A 39 -6.75 8.30 -3.33
C GLU A 39 -5.34 8.30 -2.75
N SER A 40 -4.54 7.32 -3.17
CA SER A 40 -3.21 7.05 -2.64
C SER A 40 -2.24 6.69 -3.76
N ARG A 41 -0.95 6.57 -3.45
CA ARG A 41 0.02 6.05 -4.44
C ARG A 41 -0.32 4.60 -4.77
N LEU A 42 -0.69 3.82 -3.76
CA LEU A 42 -1.16 2.45 -3.94
C LEU A 42 -2.34 2.38 -4.92
N ALA A 43 -3.35 3.24 -4.77
CA ALA A 43 -4.50 3.28 -5.67
C ALA A 43 -4.08 3.55 -7.13
N ARG A 44 -3.18 4.49 -7.38
CA ARG A 44 -2.66 4.79 -8.73
C ARG A 44 -1.89 3.63 -9.37
N VAL A 45 -1.20 2.83 -8.56
CA VAL A 45 -0.49 1.64 -9.06
C VAL A 45 -1.45 0.50 -9.35
N LEU A 46 -2.49 0.31 -8.52
CA LEU A 46 -3.49 -0.74 -8.70
C LEU A 46 -4.52 -0.41 -9.78
N THR A 47 -4.76 0.88 -10.04
CA THR A 47 -5.70 1.37 -11.05
C THR A 47 -5.01 2.43 -11.90
N PRO A 48 -4.03 2.02 -12.74
CA PRO A 48 -3.36 2.95 -13.62
C PRO A 48 -4.36 3.52 -14.65
N PRO A 49 -4.22 4.81 -15.04
CA PRO A 49 -5.06 5.38 -16.07
C PRO A 49 -4.89 4.60 -17.39
N PRO A 50 -5.94 4.49 -18.21
CA PRO A 50 -5.92 3.67 -19.43
C PRO A 50 -4.88 4.13 -20.47
N THR A 51 -4.40 5.37 -20.36
CA THR A 51 -3.35 5.95 -21.21
C THR A 51 -1.94 5.69 -20.68
N ALA A 52 -1.79 5.00 -19.56
CA ALA A 52 -0.47 4.69 -19.01
C ALA A 52 0.27 3.73 -19.97
N PRO A 53 1.49 4.08 -20.42
CA PRO A 53 2.31 3.15 -21.20
C PRO A 53 2.55 1.89 -20.37
N ALA A 54 2.50 0.73 -21.02
CA ALA A 54 2.74 -0.55 -20.36
C ALA A 54 4.10 -0.49 -19.61
N PRO A 55 4.16 -0.99 -18.36
CA PRO A 55 5.43 -1.03 -17.64
C PRO A 55 6.43 -1.81 -18.48
N PRO A 56 7.70 -1.36 -18.58
CA PRO A 56 8.69 -2.06 -19.37
C PRO A 56 8.80 -3.49 -18.83
N GLY A 57 8.38 -4.46 -19.65
CA GLY A 57 8.48 -5.86 -19.32
C GLY A 57 9.94 -6.16 -19.03
N GLY A 58 10.25 -6.40 -17.75
CA GLY A 58 11.59 -6.76 -17.32
C GLY A 58 11.94 -8.13 -17.88
N THR A 59 12.51 -8.16 -19.09
CA THR A 59 13.22 -9.34 -19.56
C THR A 59 14.51 -9.43 -18.77
N THR A 60 14.47 -10.04 -17.58
CA THR A 60 15.69 -10.49 -16.92
C THR A 60 16.19 -11.69 -17.73
N PRO A 61 17.34 -11.61 -18.44
CA PRO A 61 17.90 -12.80 -19.05
C PRO A 61 18.38 -13.70 -17.91
N ARG A 62 17.73 -14.87 -17.77
CA ARG A 62 18.17 -15.93 -16.87
C ARG A 62 19.54 -16.40 -17.39
N ARG A 63 20.62 -16.05 -16.71
CA ARG A 63 21.95 -16.64 -16.90
C ARG A 63 22.07 -17.93 -16.12
#